data_AF-A0A374NX72-F1
#
_entry.id   AF-A0A374NX72-F1
#
_cell.length_a   1.000
_cell.length_b   1.000
_cell.length_c   1.000
_cell.angle_alpha   90.00
_cell.angle_beta   90.00
_cell.angle_gamma   90.00
#
_symmetry.space_group_name_H-M   'P 1'
#
loop_
_entity.id
_entity.type
_entity.pdbx_description
1 polymer ?
#
loop_
_entity_poly.entity_id
_entity_poly.type
_entity_poly.pdbx_seq_one_letter_code
_entity_poly.pdbx_strand_id
1 'polypeptide(L)'
;MKGNTYIDEFLGIVGFLSHSQKVPIDKGYILVSRKILDNMLNRNSYDTVEQKLRIWKRLHWIDADPDRYTKKISRNGKRTRVVKIDMDVYYTLAFLFSKEPGQ
;
A
#
# COMPACT_ATOMS: atom_id res chain seq x y z
N MET A 1 0.19 -14.82 14.34
CA MET A 1 1.49 -14.12 14.45
C MET A 1 1.35 -12.69 13.95
N LYS A 2 2.01 -11.70 14.58
CA LYS A 2 1.88 -10.26 14.23
C LYS A 2 2.22 -9.94 12.76
N GLY A 3 3.15 -10.69 12.14
CA GLY A 3 3.56 -10.49 10.75
C GLY A 3 2.42 -10.68 9.74
N ASN A 4 1.60 -11.72 9.92
CA ASN A 4 0.47 -12.01 9.02
C ASN A 4 -0.53 -10.85 8.99
N THR A 5 -0.74 -10.16 10.11
CA THR A 5 -1.67 -9.02 10.18
C THR A 5 -1.28 -7.86 9.27
N TYR A 6 0.02 -7.57 9.11
CA TYR A 6 0.48 -6.53 8.15
C TYR A 6 0.26 -6.97 6.70
N ILE A 7 0.47 -8.26 6.40
CA ILE A 7 0.28 -8.83 5.06
C ILE A 7 -1.21 -8.82 4.71
N ASP A 8 -2.07 -9.33 5.59
CA ASP A 8 -3.52 -9.36 5.40
C ASP A 8 -4.10 -7.95 5.18
N GLU A 9 -3.65 -6.97 5.98
CA GLU A 9 -4.05 -5.57 5.81
C GLU A 9 -3.55 -4.99 4.48
N PHE A 10 -2.30 -5.28 4.09
CA PHE A 10 -1.76 -4.84 2.80
C PHE A 10 -2.54 -5.44 1.62
N LEU A 11 -2.77 -6.76 1.62
CA LEU A 11 -3.53 -7.45 0.57
C LEU A 11 -4.97 -6.92 0.50
N GLY A 12 -5.62 -6.71 1.63
CA GLY A 12 -6.99 -6.18 1.68
C GLY A 12 -7.09 -4.75 1.15
N ILE A 13 -6.19 -3.85 1.58
CA ILE A 13 -6.18 -2.44 1.15
C ILE A 13 -5.83 -2.34 -0.34
N VAL A 14 -4.78 -3.02 -0.80
CA VAL A 14 -4.32 -2.95 -2.19
C VAL A 14 -5.29 -3.65 -3.13
N GLY A 15 -5.86 -4.78 -2.72
CA GLY A 15 -6.97 -5.43 -3.42
C GLY A 15 -8.16 -4.50 -3.58
N PHE A 16 -8.59 -3.81 -2.52
CA PHE A 16 -9.68 -2.83 -2.64
C PHE A 16 -9.32 -1.66 -3.58
N LEU A 17 -8.14 -1.06 -3.42
CA LEU A 17 -7.73 0.10 -4.20
C LEU A 17 -7.61 -0.22 -5.70
N SER A 18 -7.02 -1.37 -6.05
CA SER A 18 -6.84 -1.81 -7.43
C SER A 18 -8.17 -2.01 -8.17
N HIS A 19 -9.20 -2.53 -7.49
CA HIS A 19 -10.53 -2.74 -8.08
C HIS A 19 -11.44 -1.51 -8.02
N SER A 20 -11.12 -0.52 -7.17
CA SER A 20 -12.01 0.62 -6.92
C SER A 20 -12.17 1.60 -8.09
N GLN A 21 -11.23 1.63 -9.04
CA GLN A 21 -11.09 2.65 -10.09
C GLN A 21 -10.99 4.10 -9.59
N LYS A 22 -10.87 4.32 -8.27
CA LYS A 22 -10.83 5.66 -7.64
C LYS A 22 -9.43 6.25 -7.50
N VAL A 23 -8.40 5.41 -7.66
CA VAL A 23 -7.00 5.82 -7.56
C VAL A 23 -6.27 5.50 -8.87
N PRO A 24 -5.38 6.38 -9.34
CA PRO A 24 -4.57 6.09 -10.51
C PRO A 24 -3.63 4.92 -10.27
N ILE A 25 -3.45 4.09 -11.31
CA ILE A 25 -2.38 3.11 -11.42
C ILE A 25 -1.45 3.61 -12.53
N ASP A 26 -0.15 3.70 -12.25
CA ASP A 26 0.86 4.19 -13.20
C ASP A 26 2.17 3.42 -13.02
N LYS A 27 2.70 2.87 -14.12
CA LYS A 27 3.98 2.13 -14.17
C LYS A 27 4.16 1.09 -13.04
N GLY A 28 3.13 0.27 -12.80
CA GLY A 28 3.16 -0.77 -11.76
C GLY A 28 2.93 -0.25 -10.33
N TYR A 29 2.54 1.01 -10.14
CA TYR A 29 2.26 1.57 -8.82
C TYR A 29 0.82 2.08 -8.70
N ILE A 30 0.15 1.78 -7.58
CA ILE A 30 -1.02 2.55 -7.15
C ILE A 30 -0.55 3.88 -6.56
N LEU A 31 -1.15 4.97 -7.01
CA LEU A 31 -0.86 6.32 -6.55
C LEU A 31 -1.98 6.82 -5.63
N VAL A 32 -1.83 6.64 -4.33
CA VAL A 32 -2.85 7.03 -3.34
C VAL A 32 -2.40 8.24 -2.52
N SER A 33 -3.33 9.14 -2.20
CA SER A 33 -3.02 10.24 -1.29
C SER A 33 -2.78 9.71 0.13
N ARG A 34 -1.88 10.37 0.87
CA ARG A 34 -1.59 10.00 2.27
C ARG A 34 -2.87 9.97 3.13
N LYS A 35 -3.74 10.98 2.97
CA LYS A 35 -5.01 11.08 3.71
C LYS A 35 -5.93 9.88 3.50
N ILE A 36 -6.08 9.42 2.24
CA ILE A 36 -6.93 8.27 1.92
C ILE A 36 -6.36 7.01 2.58
N LEU A 37 -5.04 6.78 2.45
CA LEU A 37 -4.42 5.59 3.01
C LEU A 37 -4.46 5.58 4.55
N ASP A 38 -4.23 6.72 5.20
CA ASP A 38 -4.31 6.84 6.66
C ASP A 38 -5.70 6.51 7.18
N ASN A 39 -6.76 6.94 6.48
CA ASN A 39 -8.14 6.60 6.83
C ASN A 39 -8.42 5.10 6.72
N MET A 40 -7.77 4.40 5.80
CA MET A 40 -7.91 2.94 5.65
C MET A 40 -7.14 2.21 6.75
N LEU A 41 -5.88 2.61 7.00
CA LEU A 41 -5.01 2.00 8.01
C LEU A 41 -5.49 2.23 9.44
N ASN A 42 -6.17 3.36 9.72
CA ASN A 42 -6.74 3.65 11.03
C ASN A 42 -7.90 2.72 11.42
N ARG A 43 -8.49 1.97 10.47
CA ARG A 43 -9.61 1.06 10.77
C ARG A 43 -9.19 -0.15 11.60
N ASN A 44 -7.94 -0.57 11.50
CA ASN A 44 -7.42 -1.71 12.25
C ASN A 44 -6.47 -1.22 13.35
N SER A 45 -6.87 -1.35 14.61
CA SER A 45 -6.18 -0.77 15.78
C SER A 45 -4.99 -1.59 16.32
N TYR A 46 -4.43 -2.51 15.53
CA TYR A 46 -3.34 -3.38 15.99
C TYR A 46 -1.97 -2.68 16.06
N ASP A 47 -1.81 -1.53 15.38
CA ASP A 47 -0.62 -0.69 15.40
C ASP A 47 -0.97 0.74 14.95
N THR A 48 -0.06 1.68 15.17
CA THR A 48 -0.16 3.05 14.64
C THR A 48 0.05 3.07 13.13
N VAL A 49 -0.58 4.02 12.44
CA VAL A 49 -0.41 4.22 10.97
C VAL A 49 1.05 4.44 10.59
N GLU A 50 1.82 5.14 11.43
CA GLU A 50 3.24 5.42 11.16
C GLU A 50 4.11 4.17 11.23
N GLN A 51 3.85 3.29 12.20
CA GLN A 51 4.58 2.01 12.28
C GLN A 51 4.23 1.09 11.12
N LYS A 52 2.95 1.00 10.75
CA LYS A 52 2.51 0.25 9.56
C LYS A 52 3.24 0.72 8.30
N LEU A 53 3.26 2.02 8.05
CA LEU A 53 3.94 2.58 6.88
C LEU A 53 5.47 2.49 6.96
N ARG A 54 6.04 2.51 8.16
CA ARG A 54 7.45 2.21 8.37
C ARG A 54 7.79 0.79 7.97
N ILE A 55 6.99 -0.20 8.37
CA ILE A 55 7.17 -1.59 7.97
C ILE A 55 7.01 -1.73 6.45
N TRP A 56 5.92 -1.20 5.88
CA TRP A 56 5.68 -1.26 4.43
C TRP A 56 6.83 -0.64 3.63
N LYS A 57 7.39 0.49 4.10
CA LYS A 57 8.55 1.11 3.48
C LYS A 57 9.82 0.24 3.57
N ARG A 58 10.13 -0.30 4.76
CA ARG A 58 11.33 -1.13 4.98
C ARG A 58 11.29 -2.43 4.19
N LEU A 59 10.10 -2.94 3.90
CA LEU A 59 9.88 -4.12 3.08
C LEU A 59 9.70 -3.79 1.59
N HIS A 60 9.87 -2.53 1.19
CA HIS A 60 9.70 -2.07 -0.19
C HIS A 60 8.30 -2.28 -0.79
N TRP A 61 7.27 -2.41 0.05
CA TRP A 61 5.86 -2.45 -0.40
C TRP A 61 5.37 -1.09 -0.88
N ILE A 62 6.03 -0.03 -0.42
CA ILE A 62 5.83 1.33 -0.91
C ILE A 62 7.16 1.97 -1.31
N ASP A 63 7.12 2.73 -2.40
CA ASP A 63 8.21 3.57 -2.86
C ASP A 63 8.03 4.99 -2.31
N ALA A 64 8.97 5.44 -1.48
CA ALA A 64 8.89 6.70 -0.75
C ALA A 64 10.26 7.38 -0.61
N ASP A 65 10.27 8.71 -0.50
CA ASP A 65 11.50 9.49 -0.25
C ASP A 65 12.13 9.10 1.11
N PRO A 66 13.46 9.22 1.32
CA PRO A 66 14.17 8.72 2.51
C PRO A 66 13.56 9.10 3.87
N ASP A 67 13.13 10.35 4.05
CA ASP A 67 12.59 10.83 5.33
C ASP A 67 11.06 10.90 5.38
N ARG A 68 10.39 10.26 4.41
CA ARG A 68 8.93 10.31 4.26
C ARG A 68 8.36 8.94 3.98
N TYR A 69 7.04 8.85 4.05
CA TYR A 69 6.26 7.71 3.58
C TYR A 69 5.52 8.04 2.28
N THR A 70 5.91 9.13 1.61
CA THR A 70 5.36 9.57 0.33
C THR A 70 6.49 9.86 -0.64
N LYS A 71 6.20 9.78 -1.92
CA LYS A 71 7.08 10.17 -3.01
C LYS A 71 6.53 11.37 -3.74
N LYS A 72 7.41 12.30 -4.11
CA LYS A 72 7.04 13.41 -4.98
C LYS A 72 6.97 12.89 -6.42
N ILE A 73 5.81 13.04 -7.04
CA ILE A 73 5.56 12.65 -8.44
C ILE A 73 5.17 13.87 -9.26
N SER A 74 5.43 13.82 -10.57
CA SER A 74 4.91 14.78 -11.53
C SER A 74 3.90 14.05 -12.43
N ARG A 75 2.66 14.52 -12.44
CA ARG A 75 1.58 13.97 -13.27
C ARG A 75 0.74 15.11 -13.80
N ASN A 76 0.48 15.12 -15.10
CA ASN A 76 -0.28 16.16 -15.80
C ASN A 76 0.24 17.59 -15.51
N GLY A 77 1.57 17.77 -15.55
CA GLY A 77 2.22 19.05 -15.25
C GLY A 77 2.19 19.48 -13.77
N LYS A 78 1.47 18.77 -12.89
CA LYS A 78 1.40 19.08 -11.46
C LYS A 78 2.34 18.19 -10.66
N ARG A 79 3.07 18.80 -9.73
CA ARG A 79 3.87 18.08 -8.73
C ARG A 79 3.02 17.82 -7.50
N THR A 80 2.85 16.57 -7.11
CA THR A 80 2.10 16.16 -5.93
C THR A 80 2.85 15.09 -5.13
N ARG A 81 2.48 14.89 -3.87
CA ARG A 81 3.02 13.82 -3.03
C ARG A 81 1.97 12.74 -2.85
N VAL A 82 2.36 11.50 -3.12
CA VAL A 82 1.49 10.32 -2.98
C VAL A 82 2.26 9.21 -2.27
N VAL A 83 1.53 8.24 -1.73
CA VAL A 83 2.11 6.94 -1.40
C VAL A 83 2.08 6.12 -2.69
N LYS A 84 3.25 5.69 -3.18
CA LYS A 84 3.37 4.80 -4.33
C LYS A 84 3.40 3.37 -3.82
N ILE A 85 2.32 2.63 -3.98
CA ILE A 85 2.23 1.23 -3.54
C ILE A 85 2.65 0.33 -4.69
N ASP A 86 3.58 -0.58 -4.43
CA ASP A 86 4.17 -1.47 -5.43
C ASP A 86 3.22 -2.65 -5.73
N MET A 87 2.79 -2.76 -6.99
CA MET A 87 1.85 -3.81 -7.41
C MET A 87 2.53 -5.17 -7.55
N ASP A 88 3.82 -5.23 -7.86
CA ASP A 88 4.52 -6.51 -8.01
C ASP A 88 4.66 -7.19 -6.65
N VAL A 89 4.92 -6.41 -5.60
CA VAL A 89 4.85 -6.88 -4.21
C VAL A 89 3.46 -7.41 -3.88
N TYR A 90 2.40 -6.68 -4.26
CA TYR A 90 1.03 -7.14 -4.05
C TYR A 90 0.75 -8.47 -4.74
N TYR A 91 1.07 -8.61 -6.03
CA TYR A 91 0.86 -9.86 -6.75
C TYR A 91 1.69 -11.01 -6.16
N THR A 92 2.92 -10.73 -5.74
CA THR A 92 3.79 -11.73 -5.09
C THR A 92 3.21 -12.21 -3.76
N LEU A 93 2.80 -11.28 -2.89
CA LEU A 93 2.20 -11.63 -1.61
C LEU A 93 0.82 -12.27 -1.79
N ALA A 94 0.03 -11.81 -2.76
CA ALA A 94 -1.24 -12.42 -3.09
C ALA A 94 -1.03 -13.86 -3.56
N PHE A 95 -0.01 -14.14 -4.37
CA PHE A 95 0.32 -15.51 -4.78
C PHE A 95 0.78 -16.38 -3.59
N LEU A 96 1.68 -15.88 -2.74
CA LEU A 96 2.23 -16.64 -1.62
C LEU A 96 1.22 -16.92 -0.50
N PHE A 97 0.26 -16.01 -0.30
CA PHE A 97 -0.67 -16.04 0.82
C PHE A 97 -2.14 -16.13 0.39
N SER A 98 -2.43 -16.28 -0.90
CA SER A 98 -3.78 -16.65 -1.32
C SER A 98 -4.09 -18.02 -0.75
N LYS A 99 -5.15 -18.09 0.04
CA LYS A 99 -5.71 -19.38 0.41
C LYS A 99 -6.14 -20.03 -0.90
N GLU A 100 -5.60 -21.21 -1.21
CA GLU A 100 -6.26 -22.08 -2.16
C GLU A 100 -7.74 -22.19 -1.74
N PRO A 101 -8.70 -22.02 -2.66
CA PRO A 101 -10.08 -22.32 -2.35
C PRO A 101 -10.21 -23.82 -2.07
N GLY A 102 -10.14 -24.20 -0.79
CA GLY A 102 -10.42 -25.56 -0.32
C GLY A 102 -9.19 -26.41 -0.01
N GLN A 103 -8.68 -26.26 1.21
CA GLN A 103 -8.22 -27.38 2.04
C GLN A 103 -8.82 -27.25 3.43
#